data_AF-A0A1B6BEF0-F1
#
_entry.id   AF-A0A1B6BEF0-F1
#
_cell.length_a   1.000
_cell.length_b   1.000
_cell.length_c   1.000
_cell.angle_alpha   90.00
_cell.angle_beta   90.00
_cell.angle_gamma   90.00
#
_symmetry.space_group_name_H-M   'P 1'
#
loop_
_entity.id
_entity.type
_entity.pdbx_description
1 polymer ?
#
loop_
_entity_poly.entity_id
_entity_poly.type
_entity_poly.pdbx_seq_one_letter_code
_entity_poly.pdbx_strand_id
1 'polypeptide(L)'
;MFLTAFVFIMSYFILFFMASIRLKNNSIVDFGWGLGFVLTNFYLIIIKGNISIGVGIVTLCITLWGGRLFLHIFKRNWGKPEDFRYATWRKEWGKWVIPRSFFQVFMLQGIIMFIIMLPVISIYQYETEPIGILMGTGICIWIIGFYFEVVGDYQLSQFKKNSLNKGKIMSTGLWRYTRHPNYFGEATMWWGLFIVGSSYGNPMWTIISPISITLLLLFVSGVPMLEKEMKHKDGYEEYAHKTALFVPFPPKKND
;
A
#
# COMPACT_ATOMS: atom_id res chain seq x y z
N MET A 1 -22.69 0.44 5.92
CA MET A 1 -21.65 -0.30 5.18
C MET A 1 -20.37 -0.51 6.00
N PHE A 2 -20.00 0.41 6.90
CA PHE A 2 -18.78 0.24 7.73
C PHE A 2 -18.69 -1.08 8.51
N LEU A 3 -19.71 -1.45 9.28
CA LEU A 3 -19.71 -2.68 10.06
C LEU A 3 -19.58 -3.92 9.17
N THR A 4 -20.34 -3.97 8.08
CA THR A 4 -20.34 -5.11 7.16
C THR A 4 -19.01 -5.23 6.41
N ALA A 5 -18.37 -4.11 6.06
CA ALA A 5 -17.01 -4.09 5.49
C ALA A 5 -15.96 -4.54 6.51
N PHE A 6 -16.06 -4.09 7.76
CA PHE A 6 -15.17 -4.54 8.83
C PHE A 6 -15.25 -6.05 9.04
N VAL A 7 -16.47 -6.60 9.16
CA VAL A 7 -16.70 -8.04 9.29
C VAL A 7 -16.10 -8.79 8.09
N PHE A 8 -16.34 -8.32 6.87
CA PHE A 8 -15.79 -8.93 5.66
C PHE A 8 -14.26 -8.98 5.67
N ILE A 9 -13.61 -7.84 5.97
CA ILE A 9 -12.14 -7.75 6.06
C ILE A 9 -11.60 -8.68 7.14
N MET A 10 -12.21 -8.71 8.31
CA MET A 10 -11.77 -9.57 9.41
C MET A 10 -11.94 -11.06 9.04
N SER A 11 -13.07 -11.45 8.45
CA SER A 11 -13.27 -12.81 7.94
C SER A 11 -12.23 -13.19 6.88
N TYR A 12 -11.91 -12.27 5.96
CA TYR A 12 -10.86 -12.47 4.97
C TYR A 12 -9.50 -12.75 5.61
N PHE A 13 -9.07 -11.96 6.60
CA PHE A 13 -7.80 -12.19 7.29
C PHE A 13 -7.79 -13.43 8.18
N ILE A 14 -8.94 -13.86 8.72
CA ILE A 14 -9.07 -15.14 9.41
C ILE A 14 -8.84 -16.30 8.43
N LEU A 15 -9.43 -16.25 7.24
CA LEU A 15 -9.22 -17.27 6.19
C LEU A 15 -7.76 -17.31 5.73
N PHE A 16 -7.13 -16.15 5.54
CA PHE A 16 -5.71 -16.05 5.24
C PHE A 16 -4.83 -16.62 6.36
N PHE A 17 -5.15 -16.36 7.62
CA PHE A 17 -4.45 -16.96 8.75
C PHE A 17 -4.58 -18.49 8.76
N MET A 18 -5.78 -19.03 8.52
CA MET A 18 -5.99 -20.48 8.41
C MET A 18 -5.17 -21.10 7.27
N ALA A 19 -5.04 -20.39 6.14
CA ALA A 19 -4.17 -20.79 5.05
C ALA A 19 -2.69 -20.73 5.45
N SER A 20 -2.28 -19.70 6.20
CA SER A 20 -0.88 -19.52 6.62
C SER A 20 -0.40 -20.62 7.54
N ILE A 21 -1.27 -21.15 8.41
CA ILE A 21 -0.97 -22.31 9.26
C ILE A 21 -0.73 -23.54 8.40
N ARG A 22 -1.62 -23.83 7.45
CA ARG A 22 -1.50 -25.01 6.57
C ARG A 22 -0.26 -24.96 5.71
N LEU A 23 0.05 -23.78 5.17
CA LEU A 23 1.23 -23.54 4.33
C LEU A 23 2.52 -23.37 5.14
N LYS A 24 2.43 -23.26 6.48
CA LYS A 24 3.52 -22.85 7.37
C LYS A 24 4.26 -21.60 6.87
N ASN A 25 3.50 -20.66 6.33
CA ASN A 25 4.03 -19.48 5.66
C ASN A 25 3.14 -18.26 5.92
N ASN A 26 3.62 -17.33 6.75
CA ASN A 26 2.94 -16.08 7.07
C ASN A 26 3.16 -14.99 6.02
N SER A 27 4.14 -15.13 5.10
CA SER A 27 4.39 -14.14 4.05
C SER A 27 3.25 -14.05 3.03
N ILE A 28 2.29 -14.99 3.08
CA ILE A 28 1.08 -14.92 2.27
C ILE A 28 0.23 -13.68 2.56
N VAL A 29 0.37 -13.10 3.75
CA VAL A 29 -0.30 -11.85 4.12
C VAL A 29 0.14 -10.69 3.22
N ASP A 30 1.40 -10.67 2.76
CA ASP A 30 1.95 -9.57 1.97
C ASP A 30 1.27 -9.47 0.60
N PHE A 31 1.06 -10.60 -0.10
CA PHE A 31 0.27 -10.57 -1.35
C PHE A 31 -1.23 -10.51 -1.07
N GLY A 32 -1.69 -11.12 0.03
CA GLY A 32 -3.08 -10.99 0.49
C GLY A 32 -3.51 -9.55 0.77
N TRP A 33 -2.58 -8.64 1.04
CA TRP A 33 -2.86 -7.22 1.24
C TRP A 33 -3.61 -6.61 0.06
N GLY A 34 -2.98 -6.56 -1.12
CA GLY A 34 -3.59 -5.97 -2.33
C GLY A 34 -4.91 -6.65 -2.72
N LEU A 35 -4.95 -7.99 -2.63
CA LEU A 35 -6.17 -8.75 -2.93
C LEU A 35 -7.32 -8.42 -1.97
N GLY A 36 -7.03 -8.20 -0.69
CA GLY A 36 -8.05 -7.86 0.31
C GLY A 36 -8.75 -6.54 0.01
N PHE A 37 -8.01 -5.52 -0.46
CA PHE A 37 -8.61 -4.27 -0.94
C PHE A 37 -9.54 -4.50 -2.12
N VAL A 38 -9.10 -5.27 -3.11
CA VAL A 38 -9.90 -5.59 -4.31
C VAL A 38 -11.18 -6.33 -3.93
N LEU A 39 -11.10 -7.38 -3.12
CA LEU A 39 -12.27 -8.16 -2.72
C LEU A 39 -13.23 -7.35 -1.85
N THR A 40 -12.71 -6.53 -0.94
CA THR A 40 -13.55 -5.63 -0.12
C THR A 40 -14.27 -4.63 -1.01
N ASN A 41 -13.58 -4.08 -2.00
CA ASN A 41 -14.14 -3.14 -2.96
C ASN A 41 -15.29 -3.78 -3.78
N PHE A 42 -15.13 -5.01 -4.27
CA PHE A 42 -16.23 -5.73 -4.94
C PHE A 42 -17.38 -6.09 -3.99
N TYR A 43 -17.08 -6.47 -2.75
CA TYR A 43 -18.09 -6.69 -1.73
C TYR A 43 -18.93 -5.43 -1.48
N LEU A 44 -18.30 -4.26 -1.42
CA LEU A 44 -18.98 -2.97 -1.27
C LEU A 44 -19.92 -2.65 -2.45
N ILE A 45 -19.54 -3.01 -3.68
CA ILE A 45 -20.43 -2.88 -4.86
C ILE A 45 -21.67 -3.76 -4.70
N ILE A 46 -21.48 -5.03 -4.31
CA ILE A 46 -22.57 -6.00 -4.17
C ILE A 46 -23.59 -5.51 -3.14
N ILE A 47 -23.14 -5.01 -1.99
CA ILE A 47 -24.06 -4.50 -0.95
C ILE A 47 -24.71 -3.17 -1.31
N LYS A 48 -24.06 -2.35 -2.16
CA LYS A 48 -24.61 -1.07 -2.63
C LYS A 48 -25.74 -1.31 -3.63
N GLY A 49 -25.63 -2.32 -4.48
CA GLY A 49 -26.69 -2.74 -5.42
C GLY A 49 -26.87 -1.85 -6.65
N ASN A 50 -26.25 -0.67 -6.70
CA ASN A 50 -26.18 0.18 -7.88
C ASN A 50 -24.74 0.70 -8.11
N ILE A 51 -24.40 0.90 -9.39
CA ILE A 51 -23.08 1.40 -9.81
C ILE A 51 -23.31 2.70 -10.57
N SER A 52 -23.02 3.81 -9.91
CA SER A 52 -22.83 5.11 -10.53
C SER A 52 -21.48 5.17 -11.25
N ILE A 53 -21.27 6.24 -12.03
CA ILE A 53 -19.96 6.53 -12.64
C ILE A 53 -18.89 6.75 -11.56
N GLY A 54 -19.25 7.46 -10.49
CA GLY A 54 -18.37 7.76 -9.35
C GLY A 54 -17.81 6.52 -8.67
N VAL A 55 -18.70 5.62 -8.26
CA VAL A 55 -18.33 4.33 -7.66
C VAL A 55 -17.59 3.46 -8.65
N GLY A 56 -17.98 3.46 -9.94
CA GLY A 56 -17.25 2.73 -10.98
C GLY A 56 -15.80 3.18 -11.13
N ILE A 57 -15.53 4.48 -11.09
CA ILE A 57 -14.17 5.03 -11.17
C ILE A 57 -13.35 4.64 -9.93
N VAL A 58 -13.90 4.82 -8.73
CA VAL A 58 -13.21 4.45 -7.48
C VAL A 58 -12.97 2.94 -7.43
N THR A 59 -13.92 2.14 -7.90
CA THR A 59 -13.78 0.69 -8.05
C THR A 59 -12.58 0.36 -8.92
N LEU A 60 -12.48 1.01 -10.08
CA LEU A 60 -11.41 0.79 -11.03
C LEU A 60 -10.05 1.19 -10.44
N CYS A 61 -9.95 2.35 -9.78
CA CYS A 61 -8.74 2.78 -9.09
C CYS A 61 -8.24 1.73 -8.09
N ILE A 62 -9.10 1.27 -7.16
CA ILE A 62 -8.72 0.26 -6.17
C ILE A 62 -8.35 -1.07 -6.83
N THR A 63 -9.08 -1.47 -7.87
CA THR A 63 -8.83 -2.73 -8.59
C THR A 63 -7.49 -2.71 -9.32
N LEU A 64 -7.18 -1.61 -10.02
CA LEU A 64 -5.92 -1.44 -10.73
C LEU A 64 -4.73 -1.43 -9.76
N TRP A 65 -4.82 -0.65 -8.69
CA TRP A 65 -3.75 -0.58 -7.69
C TRP A 65 -3.59 -1.90 -6.91
N GLY A 66 -4.66 -2.37 -6.27
CA GLY A 66 -4.61 -3.57 -5.41
C GLY A 66 -4.30 -4.84 -6.19
N GLY A 67 -4.85 -4.97 -7.41
CA GLY A 67 -4.57 -6.09 -8.31
C GLY A 67 -3.11 -6.10 -8.76
N ARG A 68 -2.57 -4.93 -9.15
CA ARG A 68 -1.14 -4.79 -9.50
C ARG A 68 -0.25 -5.18 -8.31
N LEU A 69 -0.54 -4.67 -7.12
CA LEU A 69 0.23 -4.93 -5.92
C LEU A 69 0.23 -6.43 -5.57
N PHE A 70 -0.95 -7.07 -5.61
CA PHE A 70 -1.09 -8.51 -5.45
C PHE A 70 -0.21 -9.27 -6.45
N LEU A 71 -0.36 -8.99 -7.76
CA LEU A 71 0.39 -9.69 -8.82
C LEU A 71 1.90 -9.50 -8.68
N HIS A 72 2.33 -8.28 -8.33
CA HIS A 72 3.75 -7.96 -8.14
C HIS A 72 4.37 -8.78 -7.01
N ILE A 73 3.76 -8.76 -5.82
CA ILE A 73 4.27 -9.46 -4.64
C ILE A 73 4.15 -10.97 -4.81
N PHE A 74 3.02 -11.45 -5.35
CA PHE A 74 2.79 -12.86 -5.62
C PHE A 74 3.86 -13.41 -6.57
N LYS A 75 4.11 -12.76 -7.72
CA LYS A 75 5.15 -13.18 -8.65
C LYS A 75 6.54 -13.13 -8.04
N ARG A 76 6.82 -12.15 -7.17
CA ARG A 76 8.10 -12.04 -6.47
C ARG A 76 8.33 -13.20 -5.49
N ASN A 77 7.27 -13.68 -4.84
CA ASN A 77 7.34 -14.69 -3.79
C ASN A 77 6.98 -16.10 -4.26
N TRP A 78 6.48 -16.26 -5.49
CA TRP A 78 6.07 -17.56 -6.03
C TRP A 78 7.24 -18.56 -6.05
N GLY A 79 7.01 -19.76 -5.51
CA GLY A 79 8.00 -20.82 -5.41
C GLY A 79 9.18 -20.55 -4.46
N LYS A 80 9.14 -19.45 -3.70
CA LYS A 80 10.16 -19.12 -2.69
C LYS A 80 9.73 -19.56 -1.29
N PRO A 81 10.68 -19.83 -0.38
CA PRO A 81 10.37 -20.04 1.03
C PRO A 81 9.71 -18.80 1.65
N GLU A 82 9.21 -18.96 2.87
CA GLU A 82 8.69 -17.86 3.70
C GLU A 82 9.67 -16.68 3.71
N ASP A 83 9.14 -15.46 3.57
CA ASP A 83 9.95 -14.24 3.58
C ASP A 83 10.72 -14.14 4.90
N PHE A 84 11.97 -13.68 4.82
CA PHE A 84 12.94 -13.76 5.91
C PHE A 84 12.44 -13.11 7.20
N ARG A 85 11.61 -12.05 7.12
CA ARG A 85 11.04 -11.37 8.30
C ARG A 85 10.16 -12.33 9.09
N TYR A 86 9.24 -13.01 8.40
CA TYR A 86 8.33 -13.97 9.01
C TYR A 86 9.04 -15.24 9.45
N ALA A 87 10.04 -15.71 8.68
CA ALA A 87 10.85 -16.86 9.07
C ALA A 87 11.66 -16.59 10.34
N THR A 88 12.19 -15.37 10.49
CA THR A 88 12.86 -14.93 11.72
C THR A 88 11.88 -14.86 12.89
N TRP A 89 10.72 -14.21 12.74
CA TRP A 89 9.70 -14.18 13.79
C TRP A 89 9.19 -15.57 14.16
N ARG A 90 9.05 -16.49 13.20
CA ARG A 90 8.67 -17.87 13.47
C ARG A 90 9.67 -18.56 14.41
N LYS A 91 10.98 -18.33 14.21
CA LYS A 91 12.03 -18.85 15.09
C LYS A 91 12.02 -18.17 16.45
N GLU A 92 11.96 -16.83 16.47
CA GLU A 92 11.99 -16.03 17.71
C GLU A 92 10.77 -16.25 18.60
N TRP A 93 9.57 -16.39 18.01
CA TRP A 93 8.33 -16.56 18.75
C TRP A 93 8.14 -18.00 19.26
N GLY A 94 8.77 -18.98 18.61
CA GLY A 94 8.71 -20.38 19.02
C GLY A 94 7.26 -20.87 19.24
N LYS A 95 6.95 -21.31 20.47
CA LYS A 95 5.60 -21.77 20.85
C LYS A 95 4.50 -20.72 20.69
N TRP A 96 4.86 -19.43 20.70
CA TRP A 96 3.92 -18.31 20.56
C TRP A 96 3.68 -17.92 19.10
N VAL A 97 4.26 -18.64 18.12
CA VAL A 97 4.15 -18.26 16.71
C VAL A 97 2.70 -18.15 16.25
N ILE A 98 1.83 -19.10 16.62
CA ILE A 98 0.43 -19.12 16.18
C ILE A 98 -0.35 -17.92 16.73
N PRO A 99 -0.46 -17.71 18.06
CA PRO A 99 -1.22 -16.58 18.60
C PRO A 99 -0.62 -15.22 18.20
N ARG A 100 0.72 -15.10 18.15
CA ARG A 100 1.35 -13.84 17.70
C ARG A 100 1.10 -13.58 16.22
N SER A 101 1.15 -14.61 15.37
CA SER A 101 0.79 -14.46 13.95
C SER A 101 -0.66 -14.00 13.82
N PHE A 102 -1.58 -14.64 14.54
CA PHE A 102 -2.99 -14.25 14.51
C PHE A 102 -3.18 -12.76 14.83
N PHE A 103 -2.73 -12.31 16.01
CA PHE A 103 -2.99 -10.94 16.46
C PHE A 103 -2.11 -9.89 15.79
N GLN A 104 -0.80 -10.13 15.71
CA GLN A 104 0.18 -9.11 15.28
C GLN A 104 0.41 -9.09 13.77
N VAL A 105 0.14 -10.19 13.07
CA VAL A 105 0.25 -10.23 11.61
C VAL A 105 -1.12 -10.10 10.97
N PHE A 106 -2.04 -11.02 11.18
CA PHE A 106 -3.28 -11.06 10.38
C PHE A 106 -4.34 -10.07 10.86
N MET A 107 -4.67 -10.06 12.15
CA MET A 107 -5.73 -9.18 12.66
C MET A 107 -5.32 -7.70 12.64
N LEU A 108 -4.05 -7.40 12.94
CA LEU A 108 -3.51 -6.05 12.80
C LEU A 108 -3.61 -5.55 11.36
N GLN A 109 -3.27 -6.38 10.37
CA GLN A 109 -3.42 -6.03 8.95
C GLN A 109 -4.90 -5.81 8.58
N GLY A 110 -5.82 -6.61 9.13
CA GLY A 110 -7.26 -6.38 8.96
C GLY A 110 -7.73 -5.03 9.48
N ILE A 111 -7.32 -4.65 10.70
CA ILE A 111 -7.65 -3.35 11.29
C ILE A 111 -7.07 -2.20 10.45
N ILE A 112 -5.80 -2.31 10.05
CA ILE A 112 -5.16 -1.27 9.23
C ILE A 112 -5.85 -1.16 7.86
N MET A 113 -6.15 -2.28 7.19
CA MET A 113 -6.87 -2.28 5.92
C MET A 113 -8.24 -1.60 6.05
N PHE A 114 -8.97 -1.89 7.13
CA PHE A 114 -10.25 -1.22 7.39
C PHE A 114 -10.09 0.29 7.53
N ILE A 115 -9.11 0.75 8.32
CA ILE A 115 -8.81 2.18 8.50
C ILE A 115 -8.46 2.83 7.15
N ILE A 116 -7.63 2.18 6.34
CA ILE A 116 -7.23 2.71 5.03
C ILE A 116 -8.42 2.73 4.07
N MET A 117 -9.32 1.76 4.13
CA MET A 117 -10.52 1.69 3.29
C MET A 117 -11.62 2.71 3.64
N LEU A 118 -11.52 3.43 4.76
CA LEU A 118 -12.56 4.36 5.23
C LEU A 118 -13.07 5.36 4.17
N PRO A 119 -12.24 6.11 3.41
CA PRO A 119 -12.72 7.00 2.37
C PRO A 119 -13.53 6.26 1.29
N VAL A 120 -13.11 5.05 0.91
CA VAL A 120 -13.81 4.22 -0.08
C VAL A 120 -15.15 3.73 0.47
N ILE A 121 -15.17 3.17 1.68
CA ILE A 121 -16.41 2.72 2.34
C ILE A 121 -17.39 3.89 2.47
N SER A 122 -16.88 5.07 2.84
CA SER A 122 -17.68 6.29 2.98
C SER A 122 -18.24 6.76 1.65
N ILE A 123 -17.43 6.77 0.56
CA ILE A 123 -17.92 7.09 -0.80
C ILE A 123 -19.11 6.19 -1.12
N TYR A 124 -18.99 4.88 -0.92
CA TYR A 124 -20.03 3.95 -1.35
C TYR A 124 -21.32 4.10 -0.54
N GLN A 125 -21.19 4.45 0.74
CA GLN A 125 -22.31 4.65 1.66
C GLN A 125 -23.06 5.97 1.45
N TYR A 126 -22.34 7.06 1.22
CA TYR A 126 -22.92 8.42 1.19
C TYR A 126 -22.95 9.04 -0.20
N GLU A 127 -22.59 8.29 -1.23
CA GLU A 127 -22.56 8.80 -2.59
C GLU A 127 -23.87 9.49 -2.97
N THR A 128 -23.72 10.76 -3.33
CA THR A 128 -24.74 11.61 -3.94
C THR A 128 -24.15 12.18 -5.25
N GLU A 129 -24.75 13.22 -5.83
CA GLU A 129 -24.12 13.89 -6.99
C GLU A 129 -22.78 14.52 -6.60
N PRO A 130 -21.66 14.18 -7.29
CA PRO A 130 -20.35 14.70 -6.93
C PRO A 130 -20.19 16.17 -7.28
N ILE A 131 -19.41 16.88 -6.46
CA ILE A 131 -18.81 18.16 -6.88
C ILE A 131 -17.70 17.86 -7.89
N GLY A 132 -18.00 18.02 -9.19
CA GLY A 132 -17.16 17.57 -10.31
C GLY A 132 -15.69 18.03 -10.24
N ILE A 133 -15.41 19.25 -9.79
CA ILE A 133 -14.03 19.78 -9.66
C ILE A 133 -13.24 19.02 -8.58
N LEU A 134 -13.85 18.74 -7.43
CA LEU A 134 -13.18 18.01 -6.34
C LEU A 134 -12.94 16.55 -6.72
N MET A 135 -13.92 15.92 -7.36
CA MET A 135 -13.75 14.56 -7.89
C MET A 135 -12.60 14.50 -8.90
N GLY A 136 -12.59 15.41 -9.88
CA GLY A 136 -11.51 15.49 -10.87
C GLY A 136 -10.14 15.71 -10.22
N THR A 137 -10.06 16.59 -9.23
CA THR A 137 -8.82 16.86 -8.48
C THR A 137 -8.31 15.62 -7.77
N GLY A 138 -9.19 14.92 -7.04
CA GLY A 138 -8.83 13.69 -6.33
C GLY A 138 -8.37 12.57 -7.27
N ILE A 139 -9.02 12.42 -8.43
CA ILE A 139 -8.60 11.46 -9.46
C ILE A 139 -7.26 11.83 -10.08
N CYS A 140 -7.01 13.11 -10.37
CA CYS A 140 -5.71 13.57 -10.86
C CYS A 140 -4.59 13.25 -9.86
N ILE A 141 -4.82 13.52 -8.56
CA ILE A 141 -3.87 13.18 -7.49
C ILE A 141 -3.65 11.67 -7.44
N TRP A 142 -4.71 10.87 -7.56
CA TRP A 142 -4.60 9.42 -7.60
C TRP A 142 -3.75 8.93 -8.77
N ILE A 143 -3.96 9.47 -9.98
CA ILE A 143 -3.17 9.13 -11.17
C ILE A 143 -1.69 9.47 -10.99
N ILE A 144 -1.38 10.63 -10.38
CA ILE A 144 0.00 11.01 -10.05
C ILE A 144 0.60 9.98 -9.09
N GLY A 145 -0.10 9.63 -8.02
CA GLY A 145 0.35 8.62 -7.07
C GLY A 145 0.60 7.26 -7.73
N PHE A 146 -0.34 6.81 -8.57
CA PHE A 146 -0.23 5.56 -9.32
C PHE A 146 0.97 5.58 -10.28
N TYR A 147 1.22 6.70 -10.98
CA TYR A 147 2.39 6.87 -11.83
C TYR A 147 3.70 6.72 -11.03
N PHE A 148 3.81 7.40 -9.89
CA PHE A 148 5.00 7.32 -9.02
C PHE A 148 5.26 5.89 -8.53
N GLU A 149 4.20 5.17 -8.16
CA GLU A 149 4.28 3.77 -7.73
C GLU A 149 4.72 2.84 -8.85
N VAL A 150 4.00 2.86 -9.98
CA VAL A 150 4.26 1.97 -11.12
C VAL A 150 5.63 2.21 -11.72
N VAL A 151 5.96 3.47 -11.99
CA VAL A 151 7.23 3.82 -12.65
C VAL A 151 8.40 3.67 -11.68
N GLY A 152 8.22 3.99 -10.40
CA GLY A 152 9.24 3.78 -9.37
C GLY A 152 9.60 2.30 -9.22
N ASP A 153 8.60 1.43 -9.11
CA ASP A 153 8.79 -0.03 -9.05
C ASP A 153 9.43 -0.58 -10.33
N TYR A 154 8.99 -0.11 -11.51
CA TYR A 154 9.56 -0.53 -12.79
C TYR A 154 11.04 -0.16 -12.89
N GLN A 155 11.38 1.10 -12.59
CA GLN A 155 12.76 1.59 -12.59
C GLN A 155 13.65 0.76 -11.67
N LEU A 156 13.18 0.47 -10.44
CA LEU A 156 13.91 -0.36 -9.49
C LEU A 156 14.07 -1.81 -9.97
N SER A 157 13.04 -2.37 -10.61
CA SER A 157 13.08 -3.72 -11.17
C SER A 157 14.11 -3.82 -12.30
N GLN A 158 14.15 -2.87 -13.23
CA GLN A 158 15.13 -2.84 -14.31
C GLN A 158 16.55 -2.63 -13.76
N PHE A 159 16.71 -1.75 -12.78
CA PHE A 159 18.00 -1.52 -12.12
C PHE A 159 18.55 -2.81 -11.50
N LYS A 160 17.71 -3.57 -10.77
CA LYS A 160 18.08 -4.83 -10.11
C LYS A 160 18.36 -6.00 -11.07
N LYS A 161 17.80 -5.98 -12.28
CA LYS A 161 18.06 -7.02 -13.30
C LYS A 161 19.48 -6.95 -13.87
N ASN A 162 20.09 -5.76 -13.89
CA ASN A 162 21.45 -5.59 -14.37
C ASN A 162 22.46 -6.03 -13.30
N SER A 163 23.28 -7.04 -13.60
CA SER A 163 24.28 -7.58 -12.67
C SER A 163 25.35 -6.57 -12.28
N LEU A 164 25.63 -5.57 -13.13
CA LEU A 164 26.59 -4.48 -12.86
C LEU A 164 26.12 -3.50 -11.77
N ASN A 165 24.84 -3.59 -11.38
CA ASN A 165 24.23 -2.76 -10.35
C ASN A 165 24.15 -3.46 -8.99
N LYS A 166 24.66 -4.70 -8.86
CA LYS A 166 24.73 -5.40 -7.57
C LYS A 166 25.52 -4.54 -6.57
N GLY A 167 24.95 -4.33 -5.39
CA GLY A 167 25.52 -3.48 -4.33
C GLY A 167 25.30 -1.98 -4.50
N LYS A 168 24.91 -1.51 -5.69
CA LYS A 168 24.71 -0.08 -5.97
C LYS A 168 23.32 0.40 -5.56
N ILE A 169 23.18 1.72 -5.43
CA ILE A 169 21.93 2.40 -5.10
C ILE A 169 21.29 2.94 -6.38
N MET A 170 19.98 2.76 -6.50
CA MET A 170 19.20 3.36 -7.57
C MET A 170 18.97 4.85 -7.27
N SER A 171 19.57 5.73 -8.06
CA SER A 171 19.53 7.20 -7.88
C SER A 171 19.11 7.97 -9.13
N THR A 172 18.50 7.29 -10.10
CA THR A 172 18.07 7.87 -11.40
C THR A 172 16.56 7.77 -11.59
N GLY A 173 16.01 8.53 -12.54
CA GLY A 173 14.57 8.56 -12.78
C GLY A 173 13.81 9.20 -11.62
N LEU A 174 12.74 8.57 -11.15
CA LEU A 174 11.96 9.06 -10.00
C LEU A 174 12.74 8.98 -8.69
N TRP A 175 13.65 8.01 -8.59
CA TRP A 175 14.54 7.83 -7.45
C TRP A 175 15.52 9.00 -7.28
N ARG A 176 15.68 9.87 -8.29
CA ARG A 176 16.45 11.11 -8.16
C ARG A 176 15.72 12.20 -7.35
N TYR A 177 14.39 12.18 -7.33
CA TYR A 177 13.57 13.22 -6.70
C TYR A 177 13.09 12.84 -5.30
N THR A 178 12.92 11.54 -5.06
CA THR A 178 12.57 10.98 -3.75
C THR A 178 13.23 9.62 -3.60
N ARG A 179 13.67 9.30 -2.38
CA ARG A 179 14.26 7.99 -2.09
C ARG A 179 13.24 6.86 -2.06
N HIS A 180 11.95 7.18 -1.97
CA HIS A 180 10.87 6.20 -1.90
C HIS A 180 9.69 6.59 -2.80
N PRO A 181 9.88 6.65 -4.14
CA PRO A 181 8.84 7.09 -5.07
C PRO A 181 7.61 6.19 -5.00
N ASN A 182 7.78 4.89 -4.75
CA ASN A 182 6.67 3.95 -4.67
C ASN A 182 5.80 4.14 -3.43
N TYR A 183 6.40 4.34 -2.25
CA TYR A 183 5.63 4.63 -1.03
C TYR A 183 4.99 6.03 -1.06
N PHE A 184 5.67 7.01 -1.67
CA PHE A 184 5.03 8.30 -1.94
C PHE A 184 3.80 8.14 -2.84
N GLY A 185 3.92 7.31 -3.88
CA GLY A 185 2.83 6.98 -4.78
C GLY A 185 1.62 6.40 -4.05
N GLU A 186 1.85 5.39 -3.20
CA GLU A 186 0.81 4.75 -2.38
C GLU A 186 0.09 5.77 -1.49
N ALA A 187 0.83 6.55 -0.70
CA ALA A 187 0.24 7.57 0.16
C ALA A 187 -0.57 8.59 -0.65
N THR A 188 -0.02 9.06 -1.77
CA THR A 188 -0.66 10.05 -2.66
C THR A 188 -1.99 9.54 -3.21
N MET A 189 -2.08 8.26 -3.57
CA MET A 189 -3.35 7.66 -4.02
C MET A 189 -4.43 7.72 -2.94
N TRP A 190 -4.09 7.40 -1.69
CA TRP A 190 -5.05 7.47 -0.59
C TRP A 190 -5.48 8.90 -0.25
N TRP A 191 -4.59 9.88 -0.38
CA TRP A 191 -4.95 11.31 -0.33
C TRP A 191 -5.91 11.69 -1.46
N GLY A 192 -5.67 11.21 -2.68
CA GLY A 192 -6.57 11.40 -3.82
C GLY A 192 -7.97 10.85 -3.56
N LEU A 193 -8.07 9.62 -3.03
CA LEU A 193 -9.36 9.01 -2.68
C LEU A 193 -10.10 9.72 -1.55
N PHE A 194 -9.38 10.27 -0.57
CA PHE A 194 -9.98 11.13 0.45
C PHE A 194 -10.59 12.41 -0.15
N ILE A 195 -9.90 13.05 -1.10
CA ILE A 195 -10.41 14.23 -1.81
C ILE A 195 -11.63 13.87 -2.68
N VAL A 196 -11.60 12.71 -3.38
CA VAL A 196 -12.79 12.18 -4.07
C VAL A 196 -13.93 11.99 -3.09
N GLY A 197 -13.68 11.42 -1.92
CA GLY A 197 -14.70 11.28 -0.87
C GLY A 197 -15.31 12.60 -0.44
N SER A 198 -14.47 13.63 -0.28
CA SER A 198 -14.92 14.98 0.08
C SER A 198 -15.88 15.58 -0.97
N SER A 199 -15.76 15.17 -2.24
CA SER A 199 -16.68 15.61 -3.31
C SER A 199 -18.12 15.08 -3.15
N TYR A 200 -18.30 14.02 -2.38
CA TYR A 200 -19.61 13.41 -2.05
C TYR A 200 -20.13 13.83 -0.67
N GLY A 201 -19.51 14.82 -0.02
CA GLY A 201 -19.87 15.22 1.34
C GLY A 201 -19.47 14.20 2.41
N ASN A 202 -18.46 13.35 2.14
CA ASN A 202 -17.98 12.40 3.12
C ASN A 202 -17.54 13.10 4.42
N PRO A 203 -17.74 12.47 5.58
CA PRO A 203 -17.25 13.00 6.84
C PRO A 203 -15.73 13.20 6.85
N MET A 204 -15.28 14.33 7.38
CA MET A 204 -13.86 14.68 7.47
C MET A 204 -13.02 13.68 8.30
N TRP A 205 -13.63 12.92 9.20
CA TRP A 205 -12.91 11.91 9.99
C TRP A 205 -12.28 10.81 9.12
N THR A 206 -12.73 10.63 7.86
CA THR A 206 -12.10 9.71 6.90
C THR A 206 -10.66 10.09 6.53
N ILE A 207 -10.21 11.31 6.85
CA ILE A 207 -8.81 11.74 6.74
C ILE A 207 -7.84 10.86 7.53
N ILE A 208 -8.33 10.13 8.54
CA ILE A 208 -7.54 9.16 9.29
C ILE A 208 -6.93 8.08 8.37
N SER A 209 -7.56 7.77 7.23
CA SER A 209 -7.04 6.82 6.24
C SER A 209 -5.71 7.28 5.64
N PRO A 210 -5.66 8.39 4.86
CA PRO A 210 -4.41 8.83 4.24
C PRO A 210 -3.34 9.20 5.27
N ILE A 211 -3.71 9.71 6.45
CA ILE A 211 -2.77 9.94 7.55
C ILE A 211 -2.17 8.61 8.02
N SER A 212 -3.00 7.60 8.28
CA SER A 212 -2.55 6.32 8.80
C SER A 212 -1.59 5.62 7.84
N ILE A 213 -1.91 5.52 6.54
CA ILE A 213 -1.00 4.91 5.57
C ILE A 213 0.30 5.73 5.41
N THR A 214 0.22 7.06 5.44
CA THR A 214 1.42 7.92 5.37
C THR A 214 2.32 7.69 6.58
N LEU A 215 1.77 7.66 7.80
CA LEU A 215 2.55 7.42 9.02
C LEU A 215 3.12 6.01 9.07
N LEU A 216 2.35 5.01 8.64
CA LEU A 216 2.83 3.63 8.56
C LEU A 216 4.03 3.53 7.63
N LEU A 217 3.94 4.10 6.43
CA LEU A 217 5.03 4.07 5.44
C LEU A 217 6.26 4.88 5.87
N LEU A 218 6.10 5.97 6.62
CA LEU A 218 7.21 6.81 7.06
C LEU A 218 7.92 6.31 8.32
N PHE A 219 7.18 5.71 9.26
CA PHE A 219 7.67 5.50 10.63
C PHE A 219 7.63 4.05 11.11
N VAL A 220 6.81 3.19 10.51
CA VAL A 220 6.59 1.83 11.02
C VAL A 220 7.10 0.78 10.06
N SER A 221 6.65 0.84 8.82
CA SER A 221 6.97 -0.09 7.74
C SER A 221 7.53 0.67 6.54
N GLY A 222 8.11 -0.03 5.58
CA GLY A 222 8.56 0.59 4.34
C GLY A 222 9.84 1.41 4.51
N VAL A 223 9.72 2.73 4.68
CA VAL A 223 10.85 3.67 4.65
C VAL A 223 11.94 3.34 5.68
N PRO A 224 11.66 3.21 6.99
CA PRO A 224 12.71 3.01 7.99
C PRO A 224 13.50 1.70 7.78
N MET A 225 12.81 0.64 7.36
CA MET A 225 13.42 -0.66 7.11
C MET A 225 14.36 -0.61 5.90
N LEU A 226 13.93 0.03 4.81
CA LEU A 226 14.73 0.16 3.60
C LEU A 226 15.92 1.11 3.80
N GLU A 227 15.73 2.24 4.48
CA GLU A 227 16.83 3.17 4.77
C GLU A 227 17.88 2.49 5.67
N LYS A 228 17.46 1.67 6.64
CA LYS A 228 18.39 0.88 7.47
C LYS A 228 19.20 -0.10 6.63
N GLU A 229 18.59 -0.78 5.66
CA GLU A 229 19.31 -1.68 4.74
C GLU A 229 20.24 -0.90 3.80
N MET A 230 19.78 0.25 3.29
CA MET A 230 20.52 1.07 2.32
C MET A 230 21.72 1.78 2.93
N LYS A 231 21.70 2.11 4.23
CA LYS A 231 22.84 2.70 4.97
C LYS A 231 24.14 1.90 4.85
N HIS A 232 24.06 0.61 4.58
CA HIS A 232 25.23 -0.26 4.43
C HIS A 232 25.80 -0.29 3.00
N LYS A 233 25.22 0.46 2.06
CA LYS A 233 25.63 0.49 0.66
C LYS A 233 26.51 1.70 0.37
N ASP A 234 27.53 1.49 -0.44
CA ASP A 234 28.42 2.55 -0.90
C ASP A 234 27.64 3.65 -1.64
N GLY A 235 27.93 4.91 -1.32
CA GLY A 235 27.28 6.08 -1.90
C GLY A 235 25.92 6.45 -1.28
N TYR A 236 25.46 5.74 -0.24
CA TYR A 236 24.19 6.07 0.42
C TYR A 236 24.17 7.47 1.02
N GLU A 237 25.21 7.86 1.77
CA GLU A 237 25.24 9.16 2.45
C GLU A 237 25.14 10.32 1.45
N GLU A 238 25.89 10.25 0.34
CA GLU A 238 25.83 11.25 -0.72
C GLU A 238 24.44 11.31 -1.36
N TYR A 239 23.84 10.14 -1.65
CA TYR A 239 22.50 10.05 -2.21
C TYR A 239 21.43 10.59 -1.24
N ALA A 240 21.54 10.26 0.05
CA ALA A 240 20.62 10.69 1.09
C ALA A 240 20.70 12.19 1.37
N HIS A 241 21.87 12.80 1.19
CA HIS A 241 22.05 14.24 1.28
C HIS A 241 21.38 15.00 0.11
N LYS A 242 21.47 14.44 -1.10
CA LYS A 242 20.98 15.07 -2.33
C LYS A 242 19.48 14.90 -2.57
N THR A 243 18.92 13.77 -2.15
CA THR A 243 17.58 13.31 -2.56
C THR A 243 16.61 13.40 -1.39
N ALA A 244 15.42 13.94 -1.58
CA ALA A 244 14.40 14.00 -0.52
C ALA A 244 14.00 12.59 -0.05
N LEU A 245 13.66 12.44 1.24
CA LEU A 245 13.29 11.13 1.79
C LEU A 245 12.00 10.59 1.17
N PHE A 246 10.96 11.41 1.09
CA PHE A 246 9.60 10.94 0.77
C PHE A 246 8.88 11.81 -0.26
N VAL A 247 8.60 13.07 0.07
CA VAL A 247 7.97 14.00 -0.87
C VAL A 247 8.98 14.34 -1.98
N PRO A 248 8.64 14.19 -3.27
CA PRO A 248 9.57 14.45 -4.37
C PRO A 248 9.98 15.93 -4.43
N PHE A 249 11.29 16.18 -4.46
CA PHE A 249 11.87 17.50 -4.67
C PHE A 249 13.05 17.44 -5.65
N PRO A 250 13.35 18.52 -6.38
CA PRO A 250 14.59 18.61 -7.16
C PRO A 250 15.82 18.33 -6.26
N PRO A 251 16.84 17.61 -6.75
CA PRO A 251 18.02 17.30 -5.95
C PRO A 251 18.74 18.57 -5.53
N LYS A 252 19.30 18.56 -4.31
CA LYS A 252 20.19 19.63 -3.86
C LYS A 252 21.44 19.67 -4.76
N LYS A 253 21.87 20.87 -5.16
CA LYS A 253 23.16 21.06 -5.82
C LYS A 253 24.28 20.81 -4.80
N ASN A 254 25.40 20.25 -5.24
CA ASN A 254 26.60 20.22 -4.42
C ASN A 254 27.15 21.65 -4.40
N ASP A 255 27.29 22.22 -3.20
CA ASP A 255 28.20 23.33 -2.95
C ASP A 255 29.65 22.84 -2.93
#